data_AF-A0A0Z8I6I7-F1
#
_entry.id   AF-A0A0Z8I6I7-F1
#
_cell.length_a   1.000
_cell.length_b   1.000
_cell.length_c   1.000
_cell.angle_alpha   90.00
_cell.angle_beta   90.00
_cell.angle_gamma   90.00
#
_symmetry.space_group_name_H-M   'P 1'
#
loop_
_entity.id
_entity.type
_entity.pdbx_description
1 polymer ?
#
loop_
_entity_poly.entity_id
_entity_poly.type
_entity_poly.pdbx_seq_one_letter_code
_entity_poly.pdbx_strand_id
1 'polypeptide(L)'
;MKQVSIPKLIDYLTIVGLLILLSAFFLDYWIRDWFFPSSWGNVATMLILPLLGALILILSIYYKKLWTGLISIFLMISFPLIFGIGYFIFGP
;
A
#
# COMPACT_ATOMS: atom_id res chain seq x y z
N MET A 1 23.71 -11.94 -13.73
CA MET A 1 22.42 -11.64 -13.08
C MET A 1 21.29 -12.15 -13.97
N LYS A 2 20.30 -12.87 -13.45
CA LYS A 2 19.14 -13.33 -14.25
C LYS A 2 18.26 -12.13 -14.57
N GLN A 3 17.90 -11.95 -15.84
CA GLN A 3 17.02 -10.87 -16.28
C GLN A 3 15.61 -11.13 -15.72
N VAL A 4 15.11 -10.22 -14.89
CA VAL A 4 13.76 -10.32 -14.32
C VAL A 4 12.76 -9.87 -15.39
N SER A 5 11.77 -10.70 -15.69
CA SER A 5 10.72 -10.32 -16.63
C SER A 5 9.78 -9.29 -16.00
N ILE A 6 9.25 -8.36 -16.81
CA ILE A 6 8.32 -7.33 -16.31
C ILE A 6 7.11 -7.93 -15.56
N PRO A 7 6.50 -9.05 -16.01
CA PRO A 7 5.45 -9.72 -15.23
C PRO A 7 5.89 -10.11 -13.82
N LYS A 8 7.11 -10.65 -13.64
CA LYS A 8 7.63 -11.00 -12.31
C LYS A 8 7.95 -9.75 -11.48
N LEU A 9 8.43 -8.69 -12.13
CA LEU A 9 8.66 -7.41 -11.47
C LEU A 9 7.37 -6.86 -10.83
N ILE A 10 6.23 -6.96 -11.55
CA ILE A 10 4.92 -6.53 -11.04
C ILE A 10 4.57 -7.31 -9.76
N ASP A 11 4.81 -8.62 -9.72
CA ASP A 11 4.53 -9.44 -8.55
C ASP A 11 5.42 -9.03 -7.37
N TYR A 12 6.70 -8.75 -7.61
CA TYR A 12 7.60 -8.24 -6.57
C TYR A 12 7.20 -6.87 -6.06
N LEU A 13 6.83 -5.93 -6.94
CA LEU A 13 6.34 -4.61 -6.52
C LEU A 13 5.07 -4.74 -5.67
N THR A 14 4.17 -5.66 -6.02
CA THR A 14 2.96 -5.94 -5.26
C THR A 14 3.29 -6.49 -3.86
N ILE A 15 4.23 -7.43 -3.77
CA ILE A 15 4.72 -7.96 -2.48
C ILE A 15 5.34 -6.83 -1.65
N VAL A 16 6.18 -5.99 -2.24
CA VAL A 16 6.80 -4.85 -1.55
C VAL A 16 5.73 -3.88 -1.03
N GLY A 17 4.69 -3.58 -1.81
CA GLY A 17 3.57 -2.76 -1.35
C GLY A 17 2.83 -3.36 -0.16
N LEU A 18 2.58 -4.67 -0.16
CA LEU A 18 1.97 -5.36 0.98
C LEU A 18 2.88 -5.35 2.22
N LEU A 19 4.20 -5.50 2.04
CA LEU A 19 5.16 -5.42 3.14
C LEU A 19 5.25 -4.02 3.74
N ILE A 20 5.22 -2.97 2.90
CA ILE A 20 5.17 -1.58 3.37
C ILE A 20 3.89 -1.35 4.17
N LEU A 21 2.75 -1.81 3.66
CA LEU A 21 1.49 -1.72 4.38
C LEU A 21 1.56 -2.43 5.73
N LEU A 22 2.09 -3.65 5.76
CA LEU A 22 2.23 -4.42 6.99
C LEU A 22 3.18 -3.73 7.99
N SER A 23 4.27 -3.13 7.50
CA SER A 23 5.22 -2.42 8.35
C SER A 23 4.61 -1.21 9.06
N ALA A 24 3.59 -0.58 8.47
CA ALA A 24 2.84 0.51 9.10
C ALA A 24 2.20 0.08 10.44
N PHE A 25 1.78 -1.19 10.56
CA PHE A 25 1.19 -1.74 11.79
C PHE A 25 2.22 -2.19 12.83
N PHE A 26 3.48 -2.37 12.44
CA PHE A 26 4.53 -2.84 13.35
C PHE A 26 5.37 -1.70 13.92
N LEU A 27 5.61 -0.65 13.13
CA LEU A 27 6.45 0.48 13.51
C LEU A 27 5.68 1.53 14.31
N ASP A 28 4.39 1.71 14.01
CA ASP A 28 3.48 2.52 14.81
C ASP A 28 2.60 1.58 15.63
N TYR A 29 2.85 1.52 16.94
CA TYR A 29 2.19 0.58 17.85
C TYR A 29 0.69 0.80 17.96
N TRP A 30 0.23 2.03 17.71
CA TRP A 30 -1.19 2.39 17.75
C TRP A 30 -1.62 3.06 16.46
N ILE A 31 -2.82 2.70 15.97
CA ILE A 31 -3.40 3.35 14.78
C ILE A 31 -3.62 4.86 14.98
N ARG A 32 -3.75 5.30 16.24
CA ARG A 32 -3.81 6.72 16.59
C ARG A 32 -2.52 7.47 16.23
N ASP A 33 -1.38 6.79 16.22
CA ASP A 33 -0.11 7.42 15.87
C ASP A 33 -0.09 7.81 14.39
N TRP A 34 -0.88 7.13 13.55
CA TRP A 34 -1.00 7.44 12.12
C TRP A 34 -1.64 8.81 11.84
N PHE A 35 -2.23 9.46 12.85
CA PHE A 35 -2.74 10.82 12.74
C PHE A 35 -1.61 11.86 12.73
N PHE A 36 -0.43 11.52 13.23
CA PHE A 36 0.73 12.39 13.12
C PHE A 36 1.31 12.28 11.71
N PRO A 37 1.46 13.40 10.97
CA PRO A 37 2.03 13.38 9.62
C PRO A 37 3.45 12.79 9.54
N SER A 38 4.18 12.80 10.65
CA SER A 38 5.54 12.25 10.76
C SER A 38 5.57 10.75 11.07
N SER A 39 4.43 10.13 11.41
CA SER A 39 4.36 8.70 11.70
C SER A 39 4.62 7.87 10.44
N TRP A 40 5.16 6.67 10.64
CA TRP A 40 5.50 5.82 9.50
C TRP A 40 4.25 5.38 8.73
N GLY A 41 3.18 5.04 9.44
CA GLY A 41 1.91 4.64 8.88
C GLY A 41 1.25 5.73 8.06
N ASN A 42 1.33 6.99 8.49
CA ASN A 42 0.87 8.13 7.69
C ASN A 42 1.68 8.24 6.39
N VAL A 43 3.01 8.31 6.48
CA VAL A 43 3.91 8.43 5.32
C VAL A 43 3.72 7.26 4.35
N ALA A 44 3.68 6.04 4.87
CA ALA A 44 3.50 4.83 4.09
C ALA A 44 2.18 4.86 3.32
N THR A 45 1.06 5.15 3.99
CA THR A 45 -0.27 4.99 3.40
C THR A 45 -0.77 6.21 2.63
N MET A 46 -0.29 7.43 2.94
CA MET A 46 -0.66 8.65 2.21
C MET A 46 0.27 8.98 1.03
N LEU A 47 1.54 8.56 1.09
CA LEU A 47 2.53 8.92 0.07
C LEU A 47 3.04 7.71 -0.69
N ILE A 48 3.57 6.71 0.03
CA ILE A 48 4.30 5.60 -0.62
C ILE A 48 3.35 4.64 -1.33
N LEU A 49 2.33 4.13 -0.63
CA LEU A 49 1.39 3.14 -1.16
C LEU A 49 0.51 3.67 -2.30
N PRO A 50 0.03 4.93 -2.31
CA PRO A 50 -0.71 5.46 -3.45
C PRO A 50 0.12 5.55 -4.72
N LEU A 51 1.37 6.02 -4.62
CA LEU A 51 2.28 6.10 -5.76
C LEU A 51 2.66 4.70 -6.27
N LEU A 52 3.00 3.79 -5.36
CA LEU A 52 3.35 2.42 -5.70
C LEU A 52 2.14 1.66 -6.28
N GLY A 53 0.96 1.83 -5.68
CA GLY A 53 -0.30 1.26 -6.15
C GLY A 53 -0.66 1.77 -7.54
N ALA A 54 -0.52 3.07 -7.81
CA ALA A 54 -0.76 3.61 -9.15
C ALA A 54 0.19 3.02 -10.21
N LEU A 55 1.48 2.88 -9.87
CA LEU A 55 2.46 2.24 -10.75
C LEU A 55 2.09 0.79 -11.04
N ILE A 56 1.77 0.00 -10.00
CA ILE A 56 1.35 -1.39 -10.14
C ILE A 56 0.06 -1.49 -10.96
N LEU A 57 -0.89 -0.57 -10.76
CA LEU A 57 -2.15 -0.53 -11.49
C LEU A 57 -1.92 -0.35 -12.99
N ILE A 58 -1.13 0.65 -13.39
CA ILE A 58 -0.80 0.91 -14.80
C ILE A 58 -0.15 -0.34 -15.43
N LEU A 59 0.82 -0.93 -14.75
CA LEU A 59 1.50 -2.14 -15.22
C LEU A 59 0.53 -3.33 -15.28
N SER A 60 -0.35 -3.49 -14.30
CA SER A 60 -1.32 -4.58 -14.25
C SER A 60 -2.33 -4.52 -15.38
N ILE A 61 -2.76 -3.31 -15.77
CA ILE A 61 -3.65 -3.09 -16.92
C ILE A 61 -2.93 -3.47 -18.21
N TYR A 62 -1.70 -3.00 -18.39
CA TYR A 62 -0.90 -3.29 -19.59
C TYR A 62 -0.63 -4.80 -19.76
N TYR A 63 -0.31 -5.50 -18.67
CA TYR A 63 -0.03 -6.94 -18.69
C TYR A 63 -1.26 -7.82 -18.38
N LYS A 64 -2.47 -7.26 -18.34
CA LYS A 64 -3.75 -7.96 -18.09
C LYS A 64 -3.77 -8.80 -16.80
N LYS A 65 -3.13 -8.31 -15.74
CA LYS A 65 -3.09 -8.95 -14.41
C LYS A 65 -4.19 -8.42 -13.49
N LEU A 66 -5.41 -8.95 -13.64
CA LEU A 66 -6.61 -8.46 -12.93
C LEU A 66 -6.47 -8.47 -11.40
N TRP A 67 -5.97 -9.58 -10.82
CA TRP A 67 -5.78 -9.70 -9.36
C TRP A 67 -4.78 -8.69 -8.81
N THR A 68 -3.66 -8.50 -9.50
CA THR A 68 -2.66 -7.49 -9.13
C THR A 68 -3.25 -6.08 -9.23
N GLY A 69 -4.09 -5.83 -10.23
CA GLY A 69 -4.84 -4.58 -10.36
C GLY A 69 -5.73 -4.31 -9.15
N LEU A 70 -6.50 -5.29 -8.69
CA LEU A 70 -7.34 -5.15 -7.49
C LEU A 70 -6.52 -4.85 -6.22
N ILE A 71 -5.41 -5.56 -6.01
CA ILE A 71 -4.50 -5.29 -4.88
C ILE A 71 -3.92 -3.88 -4.98
N SER A 72 -3.56 -3.44 -6.18
CA SER A 72 -2.99 -2.11 -6.38
C SER A 72 -3.98 -0.98 -6.07
N ILE A 73 -5.26 -1.18 -6.40
CA ILE A 73 -6.34 -0.26 -6.00
C ILE A 73 -6.43 -0.23 -4.48
N PHE A 74 -6.45 -1.39 -3.82
CA PHE A 74 -6.47 -1.48 -2.36
C PHE A 74 -5.28 -0.74 -1.72
N LEU A 75 -4.07 -0.87 -2.26
CA LEU A 75 -2.91 -0.12 -1.79
C LEU A 75 -3.11 1.39 -1.92
N MET A 76 -3.72 1.86 -3.02
CA MET A 76 -4.01 3.29 -3.23
C MET A 76 -5.00 3.87 -2.23
N ILE A 77 -6.04 3.10 -1.89
CA ILE A 77 -7.09 3.54 -0.96
C ILE A 77 -6.85 3.03 0.46
N SER A 78 -5.67 2.48 0.74
CA SER A 78 -5.34 1.90 2.05
C SER A 78 -5.44 2.92 3.17
N PHE A 79 -5.01 4.16 2.95
CA PHE A 79 -5.14 5.23 3.94
C PHE A 79 -6.59 5.51 4.33
N PRO A 80 -7.51 5.94 3.44
CA PRO A 80 -8.88 6.25 3.85
C PRO A 80 -9.62 5.03 4.41
N LEU A 81 -9.31 3.81 3.94
CA LEU A 81 -9.87 2.59 4.52
C LEU A 81 -9.43 2.38 5.96
N ILE A 82 -8.12 2.35 6.20
CA ILE A 82 -7.56 2.04 7.51
C ILE A 82 -7.81 3.19 8.49
N PHE A 83 -7.70 4.43 8.02
CA PHE A 83 -8.03 5.62 8.79
C PHE A 83 -9.51 5.68 9.15
N GLY A 84 -10.41 5.45 8.19
CA GLY A 84 -11.86 5.46 8.44
C GLY A 84 -12.27 4.39 9.45
N ILE A 85 -11.70 3.19 9.33
CA ILE A 85 -11.95 2.09 10.28
C ILE A 85 -11.32 2.41 11.65
N GLY A 86 -10.09 2.90 11.69
CA GLY A 86 -9.39 3.27 12.92
C GLY A 86 -10.13 4.36 13.69
N TYR A 87 -10.53 5.43 13.01
CA TYR A 87 -11.30 6.52 13.61
C TYR A 87 -12.67 6.05 14.13
N PHE A 88 -13.36 5.17 13.38
CA PHE A 88 -14.64 4.62 13.82
C PHE A 88 -14.51 3.75 15.08
N ILE A 89 -13.45 2.94 15.19
CA ILE A 89 -13.26 2.00 16.30
C ILE A 89 -12.69 2.70 17.55
N PHE A 90 -11.71 3.60 17.37
CA PHE A 90 -10.94 4.17 18.48
C PHE A 90 -11.36 5.61 18.84
N GLY A 91 -12.27 6.22 18.08
CA GLY A 91 -12.70 7.60 18.26
C GLY A 91 -11.64 8.63 17.84
N PRO A 92 -11.94 9.93 18.00
CA PRO A 92 -10.96 10.99 17.83
C PRO A 92 -9.78 10.88 18.82
#